data_AF-A0A927UFF2-F1
#
_entry.id   AF-A0A927UFF2-F1
#
_cell.length_a   1.000
_cell.length_b   1.000
_cell.length_c   1.000
_cell.angle_alpha   90.00
_cell.angle_beta   90.00
_cell.angle_gamma   90.00
#
_symmetry.space_group_name_H-M   'P 1'
#
loop_
_entity.id
_entity.type
_entity.pdbx_description
1 polymer ?
#
loop_
_entity_poly.entity_id
_entity_poly.type
_entity_poly.pdbx_seq_one_letter_code
_entity_poly.pdbx_strand_id
1 'polypeptide(L)'
;MIKQLLSIFGYLGVFAKVTVFLYLFYLFIPVELFIKKAHNRCNYINQDVLVKKEDFLSLAIIVTIVQLLLWQIPATTFPISALGIIGVAVPYTLVRFKGYITETIYVISLWWCLRSVSFFLINTLTDWFSDYLLKDILTVSNIEEYVEVRTGILQISVELMYVCIIVLALMPIRKIIKTYEPIDWNDLTYLLVPNVLGILITWIMISIIIIVVDGTPFILMEQKPELLFILPVLAVLIYLGEIAALLRFKKSQEAKRAQQLYFTEHLEKEAIENRLQETTRVNEQVRSVKHEIVNHFANIKGLVDEGKYDALAEYIDRLDIDITSIDTTSYTGNVIIDVILNDKVARAKALDVAINLSVGFDDAWGIQA
;
A
#
# COMPACT_ATOMS: atom_id res chain seq x y z
N MET A 1 -26.66 1.00 -46.62
CA MET A 1 -27.05 2.20 -45.87
C MET A 1 -28.30 2.04 -44.99
N ILE A 2 -29.47 1.58 -45.45
CA ILE A 2 -30.67 1.38 -44.58
C ILE A 2 -30.76 -0.03 -43.93
N LYS A 3 -30.29 -1.11 -44.59
CA LYS A 3 -30.05 -2.43 -43.94
C LYS A 3 -28.94 -2.39 -42.86
N GLN A 4 -27.97 -1.48 -43.05
CA GLN A 4 -26.90 -1.12 -42.10
C GLN A 4 -27.42 -0.38 -40.85
N LEU A 5 -28.66 0.12 -40.83
CA LEU A 5 -29.26 0.77 -39.66
C LEU A 5 -30.17 -0.19 -38.86
N LEU A 6 -30.72 -1.24 -39.49
CA LEU A 6 -31.63 -2.21 -38.86
C LEU A 6 -30.92 -3.37 -38.15
N SER A 7 -29.72 -3.78 -38.58
CA SER A 7 -28.90 -4.75 -37.81
C SER A 7 -28.22 -4.11 -36.58
N ILE A 8 -28.06 -2.79 -36.55
CA ILE A 8 -27.47 -2.10 -35.39
C ILE A 8 -28.38 -2.22 -34.14
N PHE A 9 -29.72 -2.24 -34.29
CA PHE A 9 -30.65 -2.21 -33.15
C PHE A 9 -31.08 -3.59 -32.60
N GLY A 10 -31.14 -4.65 -33.42
CA GLY A 10 -31.46 -6.01 -32.95
C GLY A 10 -30.30 -6.70 -32.23
N TYR A 11 -29.06 -6.34 -32.60
CA TYR A 11 -27.83 -6.92 -32.06
C TYR A 11 -27.52 -6.41 -30.65
N LEU A 12 -27.93 -5.18 -30.31
CA LEU A 12 -27.69 -4.52 -29.01
C LEU A 12 -28.15 -5.31 -27.76
N GLY A 13 -29.12 -6.22 -27.84
CA GLY A 13 -29.73 -6.86 -26.66
C GLY A 13 -28.91 -7.99 -26.01
N VAL A 14 -28.30 -8.86 -26.80
CA VAL A 14 -27.38 -9.93 -26.32
C VAL A 14 -25.96 -9.35 -26.17
N PHE A 15 -25.61 -8.45 -27.08
CA PHE A 15 -24.37 -7.68 -27.16
C PHE A 15 -24.17 -6.81 -25.92
N ALA A 16 -25.16 -6.03 -25.48
CA ALA A 16 -25.03 -5.28 -24.24
C ALA A 16 -24.86 -6.22 -23.03
N LYS A 17 -25.61 -7.32 -22.93
CA LYS A 17 -25.56 -8.20 -21.75
C LYS A 17 -24.23 -8.94 -21.58
N VAL A 18 -23.63 -9.43 -22.66
CA VAL A 18 -22.32 -10.11 -22.61
C VAL A 18 -21.21 -9.10 -22.33
N THR A 19 -21.22 -7.95 -23.00
CA THR A 19 -20.24 -6.88 -22.77
C THR A 19 -20.35 -6.31 -21.35
N VAL A 20 -21.55 -6.05 -20.82
CA VAL A 20 -21.79 -5.64 -19.41
C VAL A 20 -21.25 -6.69 -18.42
N PHE A 21 -21.56 -7.96 -18.63
CA PHE A 21 -21.16 -9.05 -17.72
C PHE A 21 -19.64 -9.26 -17.72
N LEU A 22 -19.00 -9.10 -18.87
CA LEU A 22 -17.55 -9.16 -19.00
C LEU A 22 -16.87 -7.93 -18.39
N TYR A 23 -17.40 -6.71 -18.56
CA TYR A 23 -16.90 -5.50 -17.88
C TYR A 23 -16.99 -5.58 -16.35
N LEU A 24 -18.07 -6.14 -15.81
CA LEU A 24 -18.18 -6.46 -14.38
C LEU A 24 -17.06 -7.41 -13.93
N PHE A 25 -16.72 -8.43 -14.72
CA PHE A 25 -15.64 -9.37 -14.43
C PHE A 25 -14.24 -8.71 -14.56
N TYR A 26 -14.07 -7.83 -15.54
CA TYR A 26 -12.81 -7.15 -15.87
C TYR A 26 -12.33 -6.19 -14.77
N LEU A 27 -13.24 -5.50 -14.08
CA LEU A 27 -12.88 -4.62 -12.96
C LEU A 27 -12.78 -5.39 -11.63
N PHE A 28 -13.56 -6.46 -11.47
CA PHE A 28 -13.65 -7.20 -10.22
C PHE A 28 -12.36 -7.94 -9.87
N ILE A 29 -11.64 -8.51 -10.84
CA ILE A 29 -10.43 -9.29 -10.56
C ILE A 29 -9.27 -8.42 -10.04
N PRO A 30 -8.87 -7.30 -10.69
CA PRO A 30 -7.84 -6.40 -10.17
C PRO A 30 -8.23 -5.78 -8.83
N VAL A 31 -9.49 -5.37 -8.66
CA VAL A 31 -9.99 -4.79 -7.40
C VAL A 31 -9.95 -5.86 -6.28
N GLU A 32 -10.53 -7.05 -6.48
CA GLU A 32 -10.48 -8.14 -5.48
C GLU A 32 -9.04 -8.54 -5.13
N LEU A 33 -8.14 -8.49 -6.12
CA LEU A 33 -6.71 -8.79 -5.98
C LEU A 33 -5.99 -7.94 -4.94
N PHE A 34 -6.23 -6.63 -5.00
CA PHE A 34 -5.60 -5.66 -4.13
C PHE A 34 -6.29 -5.63 -2.75
N ILE A 35 -7.57 -6.02 -2.68
CA ILE A 35 -8.43 -5.70 -1.53
C ILE A 35 -8.66 -6.87 -0.58
N LYS A 36 -8.70 -8.13 -1.07
CA LYS A 36 -8.91 -9.31 -0.20
C LYS A 36 -7.81 -9.48 0.86
N LYS A 37 -6.67 -8.81 0.70
CA LYS A 37 -5.57 -8.79 1.67
C LYS A 37 -5.47 -7.53 2.55
N ALA A 38 -6.08 -6.41 2.14
CA ALA A 38 -6.24 -5.23 3.01
C ALA A 38 -7.16 -5.54 4.21
N HIS A 39 -8.21 -6.36 3.97
CA HIS A 39 -9.13 -6.84 5.00
C HIS A 39 -8.45 -7.59 6.17
N ASN A 40 -7.32 -8.25 5.94
CA ASN A 40 -6.61 -9.01 6.97
C ASN A 40 -5.70 -8.16 7.88
N ARG A 41 -5.45 -6.88 7.57
CA ARG A 41 -4.60 -5.97 8.39
C ARG A 41 -5.40 -4.95 9.20
N CYS A 42 -6.58 -4.51 8.74
CA CYS A 42 -7.40 -3.53 9.47
C CYS A 42 -7.91 -4.03 10.83
N ASN A 43 -7.92 -5.34 11.09
CA ASN A 43 -8.24 -5.86 12.42
C ASN A 43 -7.19 -5.53 13.51
N TYR A 44 -6.03 -4.97 13.16
CA TYR A 44 -4.94 -4.78 14.12
C TYR A 44 -4.54 -3.33 14.43
N ILE A 45 -4.90 -2.32 13.62
CA ILE A 45 -4.27 -0.98 13.76
C ILE A 45 -5.26 0.18 13.97
N ASN A 46 -6.51 0.14 13.49
CA ASN A 46 -7.53 1.15 13.83
C ASN A 46 -8.93 0.69 13.39
N GLN A 47 -9.92 0.77 14.28
CA GLN A 47 -11.28 0.25 14.09
C GLN A 47 -12.21 1.13 13.23
N ASP A 48 -11.78 2.31 12.77
CA ASP A 48 -12.75 3.34 12.34
C ASP A 48 -13.10 3.40 10.85
N VAL A 49 -12.51 2.58 9.98
CA VAL A 49 -12.96 2.50 8.57
C VAL A 49 -12.92 1.06 8.08
N LEU A 50 -13.90 0.27 8.53
CA LEU A 50 -14.21 -1.05 7.98
C LEU A 50 -14.83 -0.88 6.60
N VAL A 51 -13.96 -0.79 5.59
CA VAL A 51 -14.38 -0.79 4.20
C VAL A 51 -15.00 -2.16 3.86
N LYS A 52 -16.30 -2.17 3.52
CA LYS A 52 -17.03 -3.41 3.25
C LYS A 52 -16.79 -3.86 1.81
N LYS A 53 -16.81 -5.18 1.56
CA LYS A 53 -16.79 -5.74 0.18
C LYS A 53 -17.88 -5.13 -0.72
N GLU A 54 -19.01 -4.75 -0.13
CA GLU A 54 -20.14 -4.09 -0.79
C GLU A 54 -19.76 -2.74 -1.40
N ASP A 55 -18.91 -1.95 -0.72
CA ASP A 55 -18.46 -0.63 -1.18
C ASP A 55 -17.57 -0.72 -2.44
N PHE A 56 -16.85 -1.83 -2.57
CA PHE A 56 -16.02 -2.11 -3.75
C PHE A 56 -16.85 -2.65 -4.90
N LEU A 57 -17.85 -3.49 -4.61
CA LEU A 57 -18.79 -3.97 -5.60
C LEU A 57 -19.55 -2.79 -6.21
N SER A 58 -19.95 -1.80 -5.41
CA SER A 58 -20.58 -0.58 -5.91
C SER A 58 -19.64 0.26 -6.76
N LEU A 59 -18.36 0.43 -6.40
CA LEU A 59 -17.39 1.11 -7.28
C LEU A 59 -17.25 0.39 -8.64
N ALA A 60 -17.11 -0.94 -8.62
CA ALA A 60 -17.00 -1.73 -9.84
C ALA A 60 -18.24 -1.63 -10.72
N ILE A 61 -19.43 -1.68 -10.12
CA ILE A 61 -20.72 -1.48 -10.80
C ILE A 61 -20.78 -0.07 -11.40
N ILE A 62 -20.45 0.97 -10.63
CA ILE A 62 -20.48 2.37 -11.08
C ILE A 62 -19.57 2.58 -12.28
N VAL A 63 -18.31 2.13 -12.20
CA VAL A 63 -17.35 2.24 -13.31
C VAL A 63 -17.84 1.48 -14.53
N THR A 64 -18.43 0.30 -14.34
CA THR A 64 -19.01 -0.49 -15.45
C THR A 64 -20.18 0.24 -16.11
N ILE A 65 -21.09 0.84 -15.32
CA ILE A 65 -22.21 1.63 -15.83
C ILE A 65 -21.70 2.84 -16.61
N VAL A 66 -20.72 3.56 -16.08
CA VAL A 66 -20.10 4.70 -16.77
C VAL A 66 -19.45 4.27 -18.08
N GLN A 67 -18.74 3.14 -18.09
CA GLN A 67 -18.13 2.58 -19.31
C GLN A 67 -19.19 2.25 -20.38
N LEU A 68 -20.33 1.69 -19.98
CA LEU A 68 -21.44 1.36 -20.89
C LEU A 68 -22.11 2.60 -21.47
N LEU A 69 -22.26 3.65 -20.67
CA LEU A 69 -22.77 4.94 -21.14
C LEU A 69 -21.80 5.59 -22.12
N LEU A 70 -20.49 5.50 -21.85
CA LEU A 70 -19.44 6.03 -22.71
C LEU A 70 -19.23 5.21 -23.98
N TRP A 71 -19.64 3.94 -24.01
CA TRP A 71 -19.54 3.07 -25.19
C TRP A 71 -20.39 3.56 -26.37
N GLN A 72 -21.42 4.38 -26.13
CA GLN A 72 -22.20 5.01 -27.20
C GLN A 72 -21.49 6.15 -27.91
N ILE A 73 -20.32 6.59 -27.40
CA ILE A 73 -19.55 7.69 -27.95
C ILE A 73 -18.47 7.12 -28.90
N PRO A 74 -18.29 7.66 -30.12
CA PRO A 74 -17.31 7.17 -31.08
C PRO A 74 -15.88 7.15 -30.52
N ALA A 75 -15.11 6.12 -30.86
CA ALA A 75 -13.77 5.82 -30.32
C ALA A 75 -12.73 6.94 -30.48
N THR A 76 -13.00 7.94 -31.33
CA THR A 76 -12.15 9.13 -31.56
C THR A 76 -12.15 10.12 -30.39
N THR A 77 -13.09 10.04 -29.45
CA THR A 77 -13.18 10.94 -28.27
C THR A 77 -12.45 10.40 -27.03
N PHE A 78 -11.31 9.75 -27.24
CA PHE A 78 -10.52 9.06 -26.21
C PHE A 78 -10.15 9.88 -24.94
N PRO A 79 -9.98 11.22 -24.92
CA PRO A 79 -9.80 11.90 -23.64
C PRO A 79 -11.09 11.98 -22.82
N ILE A 80 -12.27 12.02 -23.44
CA ILE A 80 -13.55 12.26 -22.75
C ILE A 80 -14.00 11.01 -21.96
N SER A 81 -13.81 9.82 -22.53
CA SER A 81 -14.20 8.57 -21.86
C SER A 81 -13.29 8.23 -20.67
N ALA A 82 -11.97 8.44 -20.82
CA ALA A 82 -11.02 8.27 -19.72
C ALA A 82 -11.25 9.27 -18.59
N LEU A 83 -11.49 10.56 -18.92
CA LEU A 83 -11.81 11.60 -17.94
C LEU A 83 -13.13 11.33 -17.21
N GLY A 84 -14.14 10.78 -17.88
CA GLY A 84 -15.42 10.40 -17.26
C GLY A 84 -15.26 9.32 -16.19
N ILE A 85 -14.40 8.32 -16.43
CA ILE A 85 -14.19 7.22 -15.49
C ILE A 85 -13.31 7.64 -14.32
N ILE A 86 -12.23 8.37 -14.58
CA ILE A 86 -11.38 8.95 -13.53
C ILE A 86 -12.20 9.92 -12.68
N GLY A 87 -13.04 10.74 -13.32
CA GLY A 87 -13.92 11.72 -12.68
C GLY A 87 -15.05 11.12 -11.84
N VAL A 88 -15.36 9.83 -11.98
CA VAL A 88 -16.34 9.13 -11.12
C VAL A 88 -15.64 8.26 -10.08
N ALA A 89 -14.62 7.51 -10.50
CA ALA A 89 -13.95 6.54 -9.64
C ALA A 89 -13.10 7.23 -8.55
N VAL A 90 -12.33 8.27 -8.89
CA VAL A 90 -11.48 8.96 -7.91
C VAL A 90 -12.32 9.65 -6.83
N PRO A 91 -13.37 10.44 -7.14
CA PRO A 91 -14.23 11.02 -6.12
C PRO A 91 -14.98 9.99 -5.28
N TYR A 92 -15.45 8.89 -5.88
CA TYR A 92 -16.06 7.80 -5.13
C TYR A 92 -15.07 7.20 -4.12
N THR A 93 -13.80 7.05 -4.52
CA THR A 93 -12.78 6.54 -3.62
C THR A 93 -12.34 7.50 -2.52
N LEU A 94 -12.34 8.80 -2.80
CA LEU A 94 -12.12 9.86 -1.82
C LEU A 94 -13.20 9.86 -0.72
N VAL A 95 -14.47 9.67 -1.11
CA VAL A 95 -15.60 9.67 -0.17
C VAL A 95 -15.64 8.39 0.67
N ARG A 96 -15.33 7.23 0.09
CA ARG A 96 -15.59 5.92 0.72
C ARG A 96 -14.36 5.18 1.26
N PHE A 97 -13.17 5.41 0.72
CA PHE A 97 -11.96 4.62 1.01
C PHE A 97 -10.81 5.45 1.60
N LYS A 98 -11.13 6.48 2.41
CA LYS A 98 -10.18 7.40 3.07
C LYS A 98 -8.80 6.77 3.32
N GLY A 99 -7.81 7.12 2.48
CA GLY A 99 -6.42 6.63 2.58
C GLY A 99 -5.94 5.70 1.46
N TYR A 100 -6.81 5.13 0.62
CA TYR A 100 -6.45 4.18 -0.46
C TYR A 100 -6.49 4.77 -1.87
N ILE A 101 -6.19 6.07 -1.99
CA ILE A 101 -6.32 6.82 -3.25
C ILE A 101 -5.27 6.37 -4.26
N THR A 102 -4.03 6.17 -3.80
CA THR A 102 -2.89 5.80 -4.65
C THR A 102 -3.07 4.42 -5.26
N GLU A 103 -3.56 3.46 -4.48
CA GLU A 103 -3.89 2.10 -4.94
C GLU A 103 -5.02 2.13 -5.96
N THR A 104 -6.05 2.93 -5.73
CA THR A 104 -7.17 3.06 -6.66
C THR A 104 -6.70 3.60 -8.00
N ILE A 105 -5.93 4.69 -7.99
CA ILE A 105 -5.38 5.29 -9.21
C ILE A 105 -4.53 4.27 -9.96
N TYR A 106 -3.66 3.53 -9.26
CA TYR A 106 -2.85 2.49 -9.87
C TYR A 106 -3.70 1.36 -10.48
N VAL A 107 -4.68 0.82 -9.75
CA VAL A 107 -5.52 -0.29 -10.24
C VAL A 107 -6.31 0.10 -11.48
N ILE A 108 -6.87 1.31 -11.52
CA ILE A 108 -7.60 1.81 -12.69
C ILE A 108 -6.65 2.00 -13.88
N SER A 109 -5.47 2.59 -13.64
CA SER A 109 -4.46 2.80 -14.67
C SER A 109 -3.94 1.48 -15.23
N LEU A 110 -3.63 0.51 -14.35
CA LEU A 110 -3.21 -0.84 -14.70
C LEU A 110 -4.27 -1.56 -15.52
N TRP A 111 -5.53 -1.47 -15.10
CA TRP A 111 -6.64 -2.05 -15.85
C TRP A 111 -6.74 -1.48 -17.27
N TRP A 112 -6.68 -0.15 -17.39
CA TRP A 112 -6.75 0.52 -18.68
C TRP A 112 -5.57 0.16 -19.58
N CYS A 113 -4.36 0.12 -19.01
CA CYS A 113 -3.16 -0.32 -19.72
C CYS A 113 -3.30 -1.76 -20.22
N LEU A 114 -3.68 -2.70 -19.35
CA LEU A 114 -3.87 -4.11 -19.74
C LEU A 114 -4.92 -4.25 -20.83
N ARG A 115 -6.06 -3.55 -20.73
CA ARG A 115 -7.11 -3.54 -21.75
C ARG A 115 -6.61 -2.97 -23.08
N SER A 116 -5.85 -1.89 -23.03
CA SER A 116 -5.31 -1.19 -24.20
C SER A 116 -4.26 -2.05 -24.91
N VAL A 117 -3.29 -2.57 -24.16
CA VAL A 117 -2.21 -3.38 -24.70
C VAL A 117 -2.71 -4.72 -25.24
N SER A 118 -3.75 -5.30 -24.63
CA SER A 118 -4.40 -6.53 -25.14
C SER A 118 -5.04 -6.34 -26.52
N PHE A 119 -5.40 -5.10 -26.90
CA PHE A 119 -5.96 -4.79 -28.22
C PHE A 119 -5.04 -5.25 -29.34
N PHE A 120 -3.73 -5.06 -29.21
CA PHE A 120 -2.77 -5.45 -30.23
C PHE A 120 -2.68 -6.96 -30.43
N LEU A 121 -2.59 -7.72 -29.34
CA LEU A 121 -2.58 -9.19 -29.39
C LEU A 121 -3.85 -9.72 -30.02
N ILE A 122 -4.99 -9.13 -29.67
CA ILE A 122 -6.30 -9.62 -30.11
C ILE A 122 -6.58 -9.24 -31.55
N ASN A 123 -6.19 -8.03 -31.98
CA ASN A 123 -6.36 -7.65 -33.38
C ASN A 123 -5.63 -8.61 -34.31
N THR A 124 -4.38 -8.97 -34.00
CA THR A 124 -3.63 -9.97 -34.77
C THR A 124 -4.29 -11.35 -34.80
N LEU A 125 -4.82 -11.80 -33.65
CA LEU A 125 -5.55 -13.07 -33.58
C LEU A 125 -6.89 -13.02 -34.34
N THR A 126 -7.54 -11.85 -34.33
CA THR A 126 -8.83 -11.61 -34.99
C THR A 126 -8.66 -11.62 -36.50
N ASP A 127 -7.63 -10.97 -37.02
CA ASP A 127 -7.31 -10.97 -38.45
C ASP A 127 -7.11 -12.42 -38.93
N TRP A 128 -6.23 -13.18 -38.26
CA TRP A 128 -6.01 -14.60 -38.57
C TRP A 128 -7.27 -15.46 -38.48
N PHE A 129 -8.10 -15.25 -37.43
CA PHE A 129 -9.31 -16.04 -37.23
C PHE A 129 -10.42 -15.67 -38.22
N SER A 130 -10.48 -14.41 -38.64
CA SER A 130 -11.43 -13.93 -39.64
C SER A 130 -11.14 -14.52 -41.02
N ASP A 131 -9.88 -14.59 -41.44
CA ASP A 131 -9.45 -15.26 -42.67
C ASP A 131 -9.85 -16.74 -42.66
N TYR A 132 -9.69 -17.41 -41.52
CA TYR A 132 -10.12 -18.80 -41.36
C TYR A 132 -11.64 -18.96 -41.48
N LEU A 133 -12.42 -18.12 -40.80
CA LEU A 133 -13.88 -18.20 -40.81
C LEU A 133 -14.51 -17.85 -42.16
N LEU A 134 -13.85 -17.00 -42.96
CA LEU A 134 -14.34 -16.51 -44.25
C LEU A 134 -13.72 -17.21 -45.47
N LYS A 135 -12.93 -18.28 -45.25
CA LYS A 135 -12.20 -18.99 -46.32
C LYS A 135 -13.08 -19.47 -47.49
N ASP A 136 -14.33 -19.84 -47.23
CA ASP A 136 -15.26 -20.38 -48.23
C ASP A 136 -16.24 -19.33 -48.78
N ILE A 137 -15.99 -18.03 -48.54
CA ILE A 137 -16.93 -16.97 -48.92
C ILE A 137 -17.28 -16.94 -50.42
N LEU A 138 -16.35 -17.38 -51.28
CA LEU A 138 -16.51 -17.36 -52.74
C LEU A 138 -17.28 -18.58 -53.30
N THR A 139 -17.53 -19.62 -52.49
CA THR A 139 -18.17 -20.87 -52.95
C THR A 139 -19.64 -20.97 -52.53
N VAL A 140 -20.12 -20.05 -51.69
CA VAL A 140 -21.45 -20.08 -51.10
C VAL A 140 -22.45 -19.26 -51.93
N SER A 141 -23.64 -19.81 -52.17
CA SER A 141 -24.70 -19.17 -52.96
C SER A 141 -25.41 -18.03 -52.21
N ASN A 142 -25.53 -18.12 -50.87
CA ASN A 142 -26.09 -17.07 -50.02
C ASN A 142 -25.01 -16.40 -49.15
N ILE A 143 -24.32 -15.42 -49.74
CA ILE A 143 -23.20 -14.72 -49.10
C ILE A 143 -23.65 -13.87 -47.90
N GLU A 144 -24.84 -13.23 -47.98
CA GLU A 144 -25.33 -12.35 -46.90
C GLU A 144 -25.50 -13.12 -45.59
N GLU A 145 -26.22 -14.25 -45.63
CA GLU A 145 -26.47 -15.09 -44.46
C GLU A 145 -25.18 -15.74 -43.93
N TYR A 146 -24.29 -16.18 -44.83
CA TYR A 146 -23.00 -16.78 -44.45
C TYR A 146 -22.12 -15.80 -43.68
N VAL A 147 -22.00 -14.56 -44.17
CA VAL A 147 -21.21 -13.51 -43.51
C VAL A 147 -21.83 -13.09 -42.19
N GLU A 148 -23.16 -12.96 -42.13
CA GLU A 148 -23.87 -12.55 -40.91
C GLU A 148 -23.61 -13.52 -39.74
N VAL A 149 -23.77 -14.82 -39.98
CA VAL A 149 -23.54 -15.84 -38.94
C VAL A 149 -22.06 -15.88 -38.51
N ARG A 150 -21.12 -15.80 -39.47
CA ARG A 150 -19.68 -15.92 -39.18
C ARG A 150 -19.12 -14.68 -38.48
N THR A 151 -19.60 -13.49 -38.81
CA THR A 151 -19.22 -12.25 -38.11
C THR A 151 -19.74 -12.23 -36.66
N GLY A 152 -20.94 -12.77 -36.40
CA GLY A 152 -21.42 -12.98 -35.03
C GLY A 152 -20.52 -13.93 -34.21
N ILE A 153 -20.07 -15.03 -34.82
CA ILE A 153 -19.13 -15.98 -34.17
C ILE A 153 -17.78 -15.30 -33.89
N LEU A 154 -17.24 -14.59 -34.89
CA LEU A 154 -15.99 -13.83 -34.75
C LEU A 154 -16.08 -12.86 -33.58
N GLN A 155 -17.18 -12.13 -33.46
CA GLN A 155 -17.35 -11.18 -32.38
C GLN A 155 -17.38 -11.82 -30.99
N ILE A 156 -18.14 -12.90 -30.78
CA ILE A 156 -18.16 -13.61 -29.49
C ILE A 156 -16.76 -14.15 -29.16
N SER A 157 -16.05 -14.67 -30.15
CA SER A 157 -14.69 -15.18 -29.95
C SER A 157 -13.69 -14.09 -29.54
N VAL A 158 -13.79 -12.89 -30.12
CA VAL A 158 -12.94 -11.72 -29.76
C VAL A 158 -13.12 -11.36 -28.30
N GLU A 159 -14.38 -11.30 -27.82
CA GLU A 159 -14.66 -10.98 -26.43
C GLU A 159 -14.11 -12.04 -25.46
N LEU A 160 -14.26 -13.33 -25.80
CA LEU A 160 -13.66 -14.42 -25.02
C LEU A 160 -12.12 -14.34 -25.01
N MET A 161 -11.49 -14.00 -26.14
CA MET A 161 -10.05 -13.79 -26.21
C MET A 161 -9.58 -12.66 -25.30
N TYR A 162 -10.31 -11.53 -25.23
CA TYR A 162 -10.02 -10.46 -24.27
C TYR A 162 -10.05 -10.96 -22.82
N VAL A 163 -11.03 -11.78 -22.46
CA VAL A 163 -11.14 -12.32 -21.09
C VAL A 163 -9.95 -13.20 -20.79
N CYS A 164 -9.66 -14.14 -21.69
CA CYS A 164 -8.55 -15.07 -21.52
C CYS A 164 -7.21 -14.34 -21.36
N ILE A 165 -6.91 -13.37 -22.25
CA ILE A 165 -5.65 -12.63 -22.21
C ILE A 165 -5.52 -11.80 -20.95
N ILE A 166 -6.57 -11.07 -20.53
CA ILE A 166 -6.52 -10.27 -19.31
C ILE A 166 -6.40 -11.15 -18.07
N VAL A 167 -7.12 -12.28 -18.00
CA VAL A 167 -7.01 -13.22 -16.89
C VAL A 167 -5.58 -13.77 -16.80
N LEU A 168 -4.99 -14.19 -17.91
CA LEU A 168 -3.59 -14.64 -17.97
C LEU A 168 -2.63 -13.53 -17.54
N ALA A 169 -2.86 -12.29 -17.97
CA ALA A 169 -2.07 -11.13 -17.59
C ALA A 169 -2.19 -10.78 -16.09
N LEU A 170 -3.31 -11.07 -15.45
CA LEU A 170 -3.49 -10.82 -14.01
C LEU A 170 -2.92 -11.93 -13.12
N MET A 171 -2.72 -13.15 -13.63
CA MET A 171 -2.19 -14.27 -12.84
C MET A 171 -0.81 -14.01 -12.18
N PRO A 172 0.23 -13.52 -12.88
CA PRO A 172 1.52 -13.26 -12.24
C PRO A 172 1.46 -12.02 -11.33
N ILE A 173 0.71 -10.99 -11.72
CA ILE A 173 0.45 -9.79 -10.90
C ILE A 173 -0.15 -10.21 -9.55
N ARG A 174 -1.12 -11.14 -9.58
CA ARG A 174 -1.71 -11.76 -8.38
C ARG A 174 -0.73 -12.44 -7.46
N LYS A 175 0.28 -13.09 -8.02
CA LYS A 175 1.30 -13.79 -7.25
C LYS A 175 2.25 -12.79 -6.58
N ILE A 176 2.58 -11.68 -7.26
CA ILE A 176 3.53 -10.66 -6.80
C ILE A 176 2.94 -9.82 -5.66
N ILE A 177 1.66 -9.45 -5.75
CA ILE A 177 0.98 -8.51 -4.85
C ILE A 177 0.56 -9.14 -3.49
N LYS A 178 1.01 -10.37 -3.20
CA LYS A 178 0.60 -11.10 -1.99
C LYS A 178 1.03 -10.47 -0.65
N THR A 179 1.84 -9.43 -0.60
CA THR A 179 2.36 -8.85 0.64
C THR A 179 2.17 -7.34 0.61
N TYR A 180 1.22 -6.79 1.39
CA TYR A 180 0.76 -5.42 1.20
C TYR A 180 1.23 -4.46 2.30
N GLU A 181 1.77 -3.33 1.86
CA GLU A 181 1.93 -2.04 2.56
C GLU A 181 1.35 -0.96 1.65
N PRO A 182 0.83 0.16 2.19
CA PRO A 182 0.23 1.22 1.39
C PRO A 182 1.24 1.77 0.37
N ILE A 183 0.75 2.09 -0.84
CA ILE A 183 1.57 2.65 -1.92
C ILE A 183 1.79 4.13 -1.62
N ASP A 184 3.05 4.53 -1.42
CA ASP A 184 3.43 5.94 -1.32
C ASP A 184 3.33 6.64 -2.68
N TRP A 185 3.15 7.97 -2.68
CA TRP A 185 3.00 8.78 -3.89
C TRP A 185 4.21 8.67 -4.82
N ASN A 186 5.42 8.63 -4.27
CA ASN A 186 6.64 8.45 -5.06
C ASN A 186 6.63 7.08 -5.75
N ASP A 187 6.29 6.02 -5.01
CA ASP A 187 6.21 4.67 -5.54
C ASP A 187 5.09 4.54 -6.60
N LEU A 188 3.97 5.26 -6.42
CA LEU A 188 2.88 5.34 -7.40
C LEU A 188 3.37 5.92 -8.73
N THR A 189 4.19 6.98 -8.73
CA THR A 189 4.66 7.58 -9.99
C THR A 189 5.42 6.56 -10.85
N TYR A 190 6.30 5.76 -10.23
CA TYR A 190 7.05 4.72 -10.94
C TYR A 190 6.14 3.64 -11.52
N LEU A 191 5.07 3.28 -10.81
CA LEU A 191 4.08 2.30 -11.26
C LEU A 191 3.17 2.86 -12.37
N LEU A 192 2.94 4.18 -12.41
CA LEU A 192 2.09 4.79 -13.43
C LEU A 192 2.80 4.98 -14.77
N VAL A 193 4.11 5.20 -14.80
CA VAL A 193 4.88 5.44 -16.05
C VAL A 193 4.61 4.37 -17.12
N PRO A 194 4.83 3.08 -16.87
CA PRO A 194 4.60 2.04 -17.88
C PRO A 194 3.12 1.90 -18.27
N ASN A 195 2.19 2.13 -17.33
CA ASN A 195 0.76 2.16 -17.64
C ASN A 195 0.40 3.29 -18.60
N VAL A 196 0.79 4.53 -18.28
CA VAL A 196 0.55 5.69 -19.14
C VAL A 196 1.18 5.49 -20.51
N LEU A 197 2.40 4.95 -20.57
CA LEU A 197 3.08 4.66 -21.84
C LEU A 197 2.29 3.66 -22.70
N GLY A 198 1.83 2.55 -22.12
CA GLY A 198 1.04 1.55 -22.85
C GLY A 198 -0.28 2.11 -23.38
N ILE A 199 -0.94 2.97 -22.60
CA ILE A 199 -2.18 3.65 -22.97
C ILE A 199 -1.93 4.62 -24.13
N LEU A 200 -0.89 5.46 -24.06
CA LEU A 200 -0.55 6.43 -25.10
C LEU A 200 -0.18 5.76 -26.42
N ILE A 201 0.65 4.73 -26.38
CA ILE A 201 1.05 3.97 -27.57
C ILE A 201 -0.19 3.37 -28.25
N THR A 202 -1.08 2.75 -27.47
CA THR A 202 -2.33 2.18 -28.00
C THR A 202 -3.21 3.25 -28.62
N TRP A 203 -3.33 4.42 -27.99
CA TRP A 203 -4.13 5.50 -28.51
C TRP A 203 -3.60 6.05 -29.84
N ILE A 204 -2.27 6.27 -29.93
CA ILE A 204 -1.64 6.70 -31.17
C ILE A 204 -1.93 5.67 -32.27
N MET A 205 -1.75 4.39 -31.96
CA MET A 205 -1.99 3.32 -32.91
C MET A 205 -3.44 3.26 -33.39
N ILE A 206 -4.43 3.30 -32.49
CA ILE A 206 -5.86 3.35 -32.87
C ILE A 206 -6.15 4.55 -33.76
N SER A 207 -5.53 5.70 -33.49
CA SER A 207 -5.74 6.93 -34.26
C SER A 207 -5.22 6.86 -35.70
N ILE A 208 -4.25 5.99 -35.99
CA ILE A 208 -3.65 5.84 -37.32
C ILE A 208 -4.08 4.57 -38.05
N ILE A 209 -4.78 3.64 -37.39
CA ILE A 209 -5.17 2.34 -37.97
C ILE A 209 -6.12 2.49 -39.17
N ILE A 210 -7.06 3.43 -39.11
CA ILE A 210 -7.95 3.78 -40.23
C ILE A 210 -7.93 5.29 -40.41
N ILE A 211 -7.42 5.74 -41.55
CA ILE A 211 -7.45 7.15 -41.96
C ILE A 211 -8.23 7.24 -43.27
N VAL A 212 -9.19 8.15 -43.38
CA VAL A 212 -9.90 8.36 -44.66
C VAL A 212 -9.11 9.36 -45.49
N VAL A 213 -8.47 8.89 -46.57
CA VAL A 213 -7.76 9.75 -47.53
C VAL A 213 -8.59 9.78 -48.82
N ASP A 214 -8.98 10.98 -49.24
CA ASP A 214 -9.75 11.22 -50.48
C ASP A 214 -11.05 10.40 -50.61
N GLY A 215 -11.73 10.17 -49.48
CA GLY A 215 -13.00 9.42 -49.44
C GLY A 215 -12.84 7.90 -49.45
N THR A 216 -11.61 7.38 -49.52
CA THR A 216 -11.31 5.95 -49.38
C THR A 216 -10.72 5.65 -47.99
N PRO A 217 -11.16 4.58 -47.31
CA PRO A 217 -10.56 4.16 -46.06
C PRO A 217 -9.15 3.62 -46.34
N PHE A 218 -8.12 4.32 -45.88
CA PHE A 218 -6.75 3.84 -45.83
C PHE A 218 -6.56 3.04 -44.54
N ILE A 219 -6.45 1.73 -44.67
CA ILE A 219 -6.21 0.80 -43.55
C ILE A 219 -4.70 0.59 -43.43
N LEU A 220 -4.11 1.00 -42.31
CA LEU A 220 -2.66 0.97 -42.13
C LEU A 220 -2.08 -0.45 -42.19
N MET A 221 -2.83 -1.44 -41.70
CA MET A 221 -2.39 -2.85 -41.67
C MET A 221 -2.28 -3.48 -43.05
N GLU A 222 -3.15 -3.10 -43.99
CA GLU A 222 -3.09 -3.59 -45.38
C GLU A 222 -1.84 -3.03 -46.10
N GLN A 223 -1.48 -1.79 -45.77
CA GLN A 223 -0.37 -1.07 -46.40
C GLN A 223 0.99 -1.44 -45.79
N LYS A 224 1.00 -1.88 -44.53
CA LYS A 224 2.20 -2.29 -43.78
C LYS A 224 1.94 -3.60 -43.02
N PRO A 225 1.96 -4.75 -43.70
CA PRO A 225 1.63 -6.05 -43.09
C PRO A 225 2.63 -6.47 -41.99
N GLU A 226 3.87 -5.97 -42.02
CA GLU A 226 4.87 -6.21 -40.97
C GLU A 226 4.40 -5.77 -39.57
N LEU A 227 3.53 -4.77 -39.52
CA LEU A 227 2.98 -4.20 -38.28
C LEU A 227 2.12 -5.22 -37.51
N LEU A 228 1.50 -6.18 -38.21
CA LEU A 228 0.68 -7.25 -37.64
C LEU A 228 1.47 -8.10 -36.63
N PHE A 229 2.78 -8.28 -36.84
CA PHE A 229 3.65 -9.04 -35.95
C PHE A 229 4.37 -8.17 -34.93
N ILE A 230 4.68 -6.91 -35.27
CA ILE A 230 5.37 -5.97 -34.37
C ILE A 230 4.47 -5.58 -33.18
N LEU A 231 3.17 -5.38 -33.40
CA LEU A 231 2.26 -4.91 -32.37
C LEU A 231 2.05 -5.90 -31.20
N PRO A 232 1.85 -7.21 -31.43
CA PRO A 232 1.84 -8.19 -30.35
C PRO A 232 3.16 -8.25 -29.57
N VAL A 233 4.31 -8.11 -30.26
CA VAL A 233 5.61 -8.09 -29.59
C VAL A 233 5.74 -6.85 -28.70
N LEU A 234 5.34 -5.68 -29.19
CA LEU A 234 5.28 -4.45 -28.42
C LEU A 234 4.37 -4.61 -27.18
N ALA A 235 3.22 -5.26 -27.35
CA ALA A 235 2.30 -5.52 -26.26
C ALA A 235 2.90 -6.39 -25.15
N VAL A 236 3.57 -7.48 -25.53
CA VAL A 236 4.28 -8.35 -24.59
C VAL A 236 5.41 -7.59 -23.88
N LEU A 237 6.15 -6.73 -24.58
CA LEU A 237 7.22 -5.92 -23.97
C LEU A 237 6.67 -4.91 -22.95
N ILE A 238 5.58 -4.22 -23.26
CA ILE A 238 4.93 -3.30 -22.32
C ILE A 238 4.47 -4.06 -21.08
N TYR A 239 3.84 -5.22 -21.28
CA TYR A 239 3.39 -6.07 -20.18
C TYR A 239 4.57 -6.59 -19.31
N LEU A 240 5.69 -6.98 -19.91
CA LEU A 240 6.91 -7.34 -19.18
C LEU A 240 7.49 -6.15 -18.41
N GLY A 241 7.42 -4.95 -18.98
CA GLY A 241 7.77 -3.70 -18.29
C GLY A 241 6.95 -3.49 -17.02
N GLU A 242 5.65 -3.80 -17.08
CA GLU A 242 4.74 -3.69 -15.94
C GLU A 242 5.08 -4.70 -14.83
N ILE A 243 5.37 -5.94 -15.21
CA ILE A 243 5.85 -6.95 -14.26
C ILE A 243 7.19 -6.52 -13.63
N ALA A 244 8.11 -5.95 -14.40
CA ALA A 244 9.38 -5.46 -13.89
C ALA A 244 9.20 -4.30 -12.90
N ALA A 245 8.30 -3.35 -13.19
CA ALA A 245 7.97 -2.25 -12.30
C ALA A 245 7.41 -2.76 -10.96
N LEU A 246 6.47 -3.70 -11.00
CA LEU A 246 5.91 -4.37 -9.82
C LEU A 246 6.97 -5.12 -9.00
N LEU A 247 7.90 -5.83 -9.65
CA LEU A 247 8.98 -6.55 -8.97
C LEU A 247 9.95 -5.58 -8.28
N ARG A 248 10.28 -4.46 -8.92
CA ARG A 248 11.12 -3.42 -8.30
C ARG A 248 10.41 -2.77 -7.11
N PHE A 249 9.13 -2.45 -7.25
CA PHE A 249 8.33 -1.92 -6.15
C PHE A 249 8.33 -2.88 -4.95
N LYS A 250 8.10 -4.18 -5.19
CA LYS A 250 8.16 -5.20 -4.14
C LYS A 250 9.52 -5.22 -3.44
N LYS A 251 10.62 -5.22 -4.20
CA LYS A 251 11.98 -5.22 -3.65
C LYS A 251 12.29 -3.94 -2.85
N SER A 252 11.79 -2.79 -3.31
CA SER A 252 11.91 -1.51 -2.59
C SER A 252 11.24 -1.58 -1.21
N GLN A 253 10.03 -2.16 -1.15
CA GLN A 253 9.30 -2.33 0.12
C GLN A 253 10.00 -3.32 1.07
N GLU A 254 10.51 -4.43 0.55
CA GLU A 254 11.31 -5.37 1.35
C GLU A 254 12.56 -4.71 1.96
N ALA A 255 13.23 -3.85 1.19
CA ALA A 255 14.39 -3.09 1.67
C ALA A 255 14.01 -2.07 2.77
N LYS A 256 12.92 -1.32 2.57
CA LYS A 256 12.41 -0.36 3.58
C LYS A 256 12.06 -1.08 4.90
N ARG A 257 11.42 -2.26 4.83
CA ARG A 257 11.12 -3.08 6.01
C ARG A 257 12.36 -3.58 6.72
N ALA A 258 13.34 -4.09 5.97
CA ALA A 258 14.58 -4.57 6.55
C ALA A 258 15.31 -3.45 7.30
N GLN A 259 15.29 -2.23 6.76
CA GLN A 259 15.87 -1.05 7.42
C GLN A 259 15.10 -0.64 8.68
N GLN A 260 13.77 -0.65 8.64
CA GLN A 260 12.94 -0.35 9.82
C GLN A 260 13.17 -1.36 10.93
N LEU A 261 13.20 -2.65 10.60
CA LEU A 261 13.47 -3.72 11.57
C LEU A 261 14.85 -3.55 12.20
N TYR A 262 15.88 -3.31 11.38
CA TYR A 262 17.24 -3.04 11.87
C TYR A 262 17.29 -1.83 12.80
N PHE A 263 16.59 -0.74 12.47
CA PHE A 263 16.53 0.46 13.29
C PHE A 263 15.83 0.19 14.64
N THR A 264 14.70 -0.54 14.62
CA THR A 264 13.99 -0.92 15.85
C THR A 264 14.84 -1.84 16.73
N GLU A 265 15.47 -2.87 16.16
CA GLU A 265 16.38 -3.76 16.89
C GLU A 265 17.55 -2.98 17.52
N HIS A 266 18.11 -2.01 16.79
CA HIS A 266 19.20 -1.20 17.30
C HIS A 266 18.75 -0.30 18.47
N LEU A 267 17.58 0.34 18.37
CA LEU A 267 17.02 1.14 19.45
C LEU A 267 16.69 0.30 20.69
N GLU A 268 16.13 -0.89 20.50
CA GLU A 268 15.86 -1.81 21.62
C GLU A 268 17.15 -2.23 22.32
N LYS A 269 18.20 -2.53 21.55
CA LYS A 269 19.51 -2.90 22.10
C LYS A 269 20.12 -1.74 22.90
N GLU A 270 20.09 -0.53 22.36
CA GLU A 270 20.61 0.66 23.05
C GLU A 270 19.84 0.94 24.35
N ALA A 271 18.51 0.77 24.34
CA ALA A 271 17.68 0.91 25.54
C ALA A 271 18.02 -0.13 26.61
N ILE A 272 18.31 -1.37 26.22
CA ILE A 272 18.75 -2.43 27.14
C ILE A 272 20.14 -2.13 27.71
N GLU A 273 21.08 -1.70 26.87
CA GLU A 273 22.44 -1.34 27.29
C GLU A 273 22.41 -0.19 28.31
N ASN A 274 21.61 0.85 28.06
CA ASN A 274 21.43 1.96 29.01
C ASN A 274 20.83 1.49 30.35
N ARG A 275 19.79 0.65 30.32
CA ARG A 275 19.20 0.08 31.55
C ARG A 275 20.20 -0.79 32.33
N LEU A 276 21.05 -1.53 31.62
CA LEU A 276 22.07 -2.37 32.25
C LEU A 276 23.16 -1.52 32.89
N GLN A 277 23.59 -0.43 32.24
CA GLN A 277 24.53 0.53 32.83
C GLN A 277 23.96 1.19 34.08
N GLU A 278 22.69 1.65 34.05
CA GLU A 278 22.04 2.22 35.24
C GLU A 278 21.94 1.22 36.39
N THR A 279 21.53 -0.01 36.10
CA THR A 279 21.44 -1.08 37.10
C THR A 279 22.81 -1.42 37.69
N THR A 280 23.85 -1.46 36.86
CA THR A 280 25.24 -1.70 37.30
C THR A 280 25.72 -0.57 38.20
N ARG A 281 25.46 0.69 37.82
CA ARG A 281 25.81 1.87 38.63
C ARG A 281 25.12 1.85 39.99
N VAL A 282 23.83 1.54 40.03
CA VAL A 282 23.07 1.40 41.29
C VAL A 282 23.64 0.26 42.14
N ASN A 283 23.95 -0.89 41.55
CA ASN A 283 24.57 -2.01 42.27
C ASN A 283 25.97 -1.67 42.82
N GLU A 284 26.78 -0.92 42.09
CA GLU A 284 28.07 -0.43 42.56
C GLU A 284 27.91 0.52 43.75
N GLN A 285 26.94 1.44 43.69
CA GLN A 285 26.61 2.33 44.82
C GLN A 285 26.16 1.52 46.05
N VAL A 286 25.25 0.55 45.88
CA VAL A 286 24.81 -0.33 46.98
C VAL A 286 25.99 -1.12 47.56
N ARG A 287 26.92 -1.58 46.72
CA ARG A 287 28.13 -2.28 47.17
C ARG A 287 29.05 -1.38 47.97
N SER A 288 29.23 -0.12 47.57
CA SER A 288 30.01 0.88 48.32
C SER A 288 29.40 1.11 49.71
N VAL A 289 28.09 1.39 49.76
CA VAL A 289 27.35 1.59 51.02
C VAL A 289 27.47 0.36 51.91
N LYS A 290 27.31 -0.85 51.36
CA LYS A 290 27.49 -2.09 52.13
C LYS A 290 28.90 -2.20 52.72
N HIS A 291 29.92 -1.85 51.96
CA HIS A 291 31.30 -1.90 52.42
C HIS A 291 31.55 -0.92 53.58
N GLU A 292 31.04 0.30 53.47
CA GLU A 292 31.09 1.31 54.53
C GLU A 292 30.37 0.82 55.81
N ILE A 293 29.16 0.28 55.67
CA ILE A 293 28.40 -0.29 56.79
C ILE A 293 29.18 -1.42 57.49
N VAL A 294 29.78 -2.34 56.73
CA VAL A 294 30.59 -3.44 57.29
C VAL A 294 31.79 -2.90 58.07
N ASN A 295 32.46 -1.85 57.56
CA ASN A 295 33.57 -1.22 58.26
C ASN A 295 33.11 -0.56 59.57
N HIS A 296 31.97 0.13 59.57
CA HIS A 296 31.42 0.72 60.79
C HIS A 296 31.09 -0.35 61.84
N PHE A 297 30.48 -1.47 61.45
CA PHE A 297 30.24 -2.60 62.35
C PHE A 297 31.53 -3.23 62.88
N ALA A 298 32.58 -3.32 62.06
CA ALA A 298 33.88 -3.83 62.50
C ALA A 298 34.51 -2.93 63.58
N ASN A 299 34.46 -1.61 63.40
CA ASN A 299 34.94 -0.65 64.40
C ASN A 299 34.13 -0.70 65.70
N ILE A 300 32.80 -0.77 65.59
CA ILE A 300 31.91 -0.94 66.75
C ILE A 300 32.29 -2.21 67.52
N LYS A 301 32.45 -3.34 66.82
CA LYS A 301 32.83 -4.61 67.44
C LYS A 301 34.20 -4.53 68.13
N GLY A 302 35.19 -3.90 67.49
CA GLY A 302 36.51 -3.70 68.09
C GLY A 302 36.47 -2.89 69.39
N LEU A 303 35.69 -1.80 69.41
CA LEU A 303 35.52 -0.98 70.63
C LEU A 303 34.81 -1.73 71.76
N VAL A 304 33.84 -2.59 71.42
CA VAL A 304 33.17 -3.49 72.38
C VAL A 304 34.14 -4.54 72.94
N ASP A 305 34.92 -5.19 72.07
CA ASP A 305 35.89 -6.24 72.46
C ASP A 305 37.04 -5.67 73.34
N GLU A 306 37.39 -4.40 73.15
CA GLU A 306 38.39 -3.67 73.97
C GLU A 306 37.82 -3.09 75.28
N GLY A 307 36.50 -3.17 75.50
CA GLY A 307 35.83 -2.64 76.71
C GLY A 307 35.76 -1.10 76.79
N LYS A 308 35.97 -0.39 75.68
CA LYS A 308 36.01 1.08 75.61
C LYS A 308 34.63 1.70 75.39
N TYR A 309 33.75 1.58 76.37
CA TYR A 309 32.35 2.00 76.22
C TYR A 309 32.14 3.51 76.02
N ASP A 310 32.98 4.37 76.62
CA ASP A 310 32.89 5.83 76.43
C ASP A 310 33.24 6.23 74.99
N ALA A 311 34.27 5.62 74.41
CA ALA A 311 34.68 5.84 73.02
C ALA A 311 33.68 5.23 72.01
N LEU A 312 32.99 4.15 72.40
CA LEU A 312 31.90 3.58 71.62
C LEU A 312 30.70 4.53 71.55
N ALA A 313 30.31 5.15 72.66
CA ALA A 313 29.24 6.15 72.69
C ALA A 313 29.57 7.34 71.78
N GLU A 314 30.80 7.88 71.89
CA GLU A 314 31.25 8.98 71.02
C GLU A 314 31.30 8.58 69.54
N TYR A 315 31.70 7.35 69.23
CA TYR A 315 31.72 6.83 67.87
C TYR A 315 30.31 6.66 67.30
N ILE A 316 29.36 6.14 68.09
CA ILE A 316 27.94 6.02 67.69
C ILE A 316 27.32 7.41 67.47
N ASP A 317 27.58 8.38 68.33
CA ASP A 317 27.07 9.75 68.15
C ASP A 317 27.60 10.40 66.87
N ARG A 318 28.88 10.17 66.53
CA ARG A 318 29.44 10.59 65.23
C ARG A 318 28.82 9.85 64.06
N LEU A 319 28.59 8.54 64.21
CA LEU A 319 27.94 7.73 63.19
C LEU A 319 26.51 8.22 62.91
N ASP A 320 25.79 8.61 63.95
CA ASP A 320 24.42 9.13 63.87
C ASP A 320 24.39 10.45 63.09
N ILE A 321 25.36 11.34 63.33
CA ILE A 321 25.57 12.59 62.57
C ILE A 321 25.87 12.32 61.09
N ASP A 322 26.74 11.35 60.80
CA ASP A 322 27.11 11.01 59.43
C ASP A 322 25.94 10.33 58.67
N ILE A 323 25.14 9.49 59.33
CA ILE A 323 23.96 8.83 58.73
C ILE A 323 22.79 9.80 58.56
N THR A 324 22.54 10.72 59.51
CA THR A 324 21.52 11.79 59.34
C THR A 324 21.89 12.80 58.25
N SER A 325 23.16 12.89 57.87
CA SER A 325 23.57 13.69 56.69
C SER A 325 23.12 13.10 55.35
N ILE A 326 22.67 11.82 55.34
CA ILE A 326 22.05 11.13 54.18
C ILE A 326 20.54 11.40 54.12
N ASP A 327 20.02 12.36 54.88
CA ASP A 327 18.60 12.74 54.82
C ASP A 327 18.23 13.26 53.41
N THR A 328 17.67 12.38 52.60
CA THR A 328 16.79 12.75 51.49
C THR A 328 15.68 13.60 52.06
N THR A 329 15.63 14.87 51.68
CA THR A 329 14.59 15.79 52.14
C THR A 329 13.24 15.28 51.61
N SER A 330 12.30 14.99 52.51
CA SER A 330 10.92 14.68 52.13
C SER A 330 10.25 15.97 51.66
N TYR A 331 9.93 16.06 50.36
CA TYR A 331 9.24 17.21 49.78
C TYR A 331 7.73 16.99 49.70
N THR A 332 7.29 15.73 49.63
CA THR A 332 5.93 15.35 49.22
C THR A 332 5.30 14.25 50.08
N GLY A 333 6.05 13.66 51.00
CA GLY A 333 5.59 12.52 51.81
C GLY A 333 5.52 11.19 51.04
N ASN A 334 5.74 11.21 49.73
CA ASN A 334 5.79 10.02 48.88
C ASN A 334 7.24 9.66 48.55
N VAL A 335 7.70 8.55 49.12
CA VAL A 335 9.09 8.05 49.00
C VAL A 335 9.57 7.99 47.54
N ILE A 336 8.73 7.59 46.59
CA ILE A 336 9.13 7.46 45.18
C ILE A 336 9.35 8.84 44.55
N ILE A 337 8.47 9.79 44.84
CA ILE A 337 8.54 11.15 44.29
C ILE A 337 9.72 11.90 44.92
N ASP A 338 9.90 11.75 46.22
CA ASP A 338 10.99 12.40 46.95
C ASP A 338 12.37 11.87 46.53
N VAL A 339 12.52 10.59 46.19
CA VAL A 339 13.77 10.05 45.60
C VAL A 339 14.09 10.73 44.27
N ILE A 340 13.10 10.93 43.40
CA ILE A 340 13.29 11.59 42.10
C ILE A 340 13.64 13.07 42.28
N LEU A 341 12.96 13.76 43.20
CA LEU A 341 13.20 15.17 43.49
C LEU A 341 14.58 15.40 44.09
N ASN A 342 14.99 14.58 45.07
CA ASN A 342 16.32 14.66 45.66
C ASN A 342 17.42 14.41 44.63
N ASP A 343 17.26 13.45 43.73
CA ASP A 343 18.23 13.21 42.65
C ASP A 343 18.33 14.41 41.69
N LYS A 344 17.22 15.07 41.33
CA LYS A 344 17.23 16.28 40.49
C LYS A 344 17.86 17.48 41.19
N VAL A 345 17.56 17.68 42.47
CA VAL A 345 18.16 18.74 43.30
C VAL A 345 19.66 18.51 43.47
N ALA A 346 20.08 17.27 43.72
CA ALA A 346 21.49 16.90 43.84
C ALA A 346 22.26 17.15 42.53
N ARG A 347 21.68 16.77 41.38
CA ARG A 347 22.27 17.02 40.05
C ARG A 347 22.41 18.51 39.74
N ALA A 348 21.43 19.32 40.13
CA ALA A 348 21.48 20.76 39.89
C ALA A 348 22.49 21.48 40.79
N LYS A 349 22.61 21.08 42.06
CA LYS A 349 23.68 21.54 42.95
C LYS A 349 25.07 21.20 42.40
N ALA A 350 25.25 20.00 41.85
CA ALA A 350 26.51 19.58 41.23
C ALA A 350 26.88 20.40 39.97
N LEU A 351 25.90 21.02 39.32
CA LEU A 351 26.07 21.87 38.15
C LEU A 351 26.02 23.38 38.48
N ASP A 352 25.97 23.74 39.77
CA ASP A 352 25.84 25.11 40.29
C ASP A 352 24.63 25.88 39.71
N VAL A 353 23.53 25.15 39.45
CA VAL A 353 22.28 25.71 38.94
C VAL A 353 21.32 25.98 40.10
N ALA A 354 20.90 27.23 40.27
CA ALA A 354 19.89 27.60 41.25
C ALA A 354 18.53 26.97 40.93
N ILE A 355 17.94 26.26 41.89
CA ILE A 355 16.61 25.63 41.78
C ILE A 355 15.66 26.19 42.83
N ASN A 356 14.44 26.52 42.38
CA ASN A 356 13.28 26.74 43.24
C ASN A 356 12.25 25.64 42.93
N LEU A 357 11.82 24.88 43.94
CA LEU A 357 10.97 23.71 43.77
C LEU A 357 9.61 23.95 44.42
N SER A 358 8.53 23.87 43.63
CA SER A 358 7.14 23.88 44.10
C SER A 358 6.42 22.66 43.57
N VAL A 359 5.91 21.80 44.45
CA VAL A 359 5.19 20.58 44.07
C VAL A 359 3.75 20.71 44.56
N GLY A 360 2.80 20.50 43.67
CA GLY A 360 1.37 20.48 44.00
C GLY A 360 0.72 19.25 43.37
N PHE A 361 -0.14 18.58 44.14
CA PHE A 361 -0.90 17.42 43.68
C PHE A 361 -2.37 17.78 43.51
N ASP A 362 -3.02 17.14 42.56
CA ASP A 362 -4.48 17.18 42.41
C ASP A 362 -5.09 16.23 43.46
N ASP A 363 -6.12 16.69 44.18
CA ASP A 363 -6.81 15.93 45.25
C ASP A 363 -7.34 14.57 44.75
N ALA A 364 -7.56 14.42 43.43
CA ALA A 364 -7.99 13.18 42.81
C ALA A 364 -6.94 12.05 42.83
N TRP A 365 -5.66 12.35 43.11
CA TRP A 365 -4.55 11.39 42.96
C TRP A 365 -4.24 10.58 44.23
N GLY A 366 -4.91 10.90 45.35
CA GLY A 366 -4.82 10.12 46.60
C GLY A 366 -3.45 10.18 47.29
N ILE A 367 -2.60 11.16 46.95
CA ILE A 367 -1.30 11.40 47.61
C ILE A 367 -1.53 12.45 48.70
N GLN A 368 -1.44 12.05 49.96
CA GLN A 368 -1.51 12.98 51.10
C GLN A 368 -0.12 13.59 51.30
N ALA A 369 -0.03 14.92 51.12
CA ALA A 369 1.18 15.71 51.33
C ALA A 369 1.52 15.88 52.83
#